data_AF-A0A968K6P5-F1
#
_entry.id   AF-A0A968K6P5-F1
#
_cell.length_a   1.000
_cell.length_b   1.000
_cell.length_c   1.000
_cell.angle_alpha   90.00
_cell.angle_beta   90.00
_cell.angle_gamma   90.00
#
_symmetry.space_group_name_H-M   'P 1'
#
loop_
_entity.id
_entity.type
_entity.pdbx_description
1 polymer ?
#
loop_
_entity_poly.entity_id
_entity_poly.type
_entity_poly.pdbx_seq_one_letter_code
_entity_poly.pdbx_strand_id
1 'polypeptide(L)'
;MRILNNFYGGTLAVDDTLEILKVKAVSLTGQAGLRSLMDKGRLYALKYPAILDAELSATPTTITLNYYLKKAPVQVFVTEAAYGLNVPFEYAIDDGGLGWLEVTPLLLTTPGSINIDYDAAVAGGLAEGTYTGTVTITSPEIGEDVIVIDVTLNVTTQTCQGLCGDANNDGSVNVSDAVYIINFVFVGGGAPQPVQACGDANSDASVNVSDAVYVINFVFVGGGSPTDCSPGSWDSNGGDCCPF
;
A
#
# COMPACT_ATOMS: atom_id res chain seq x y z
N MET A 1 41.69 -24.51 -34.91
CA MET A 1 40.67 -23.51 -34.53
C MET A 1 41.37 -22.47 -33.68
N ARG A 2 41.58 -21.24 -34.18
CA ARG A 2 42.28 -20.16 -33.46
C ARG A 2 41.25 -19.49 -32.55
N ILE A 3 41.32 -19.72 -31.23
CA ILE A 3 40.58 -18.91 -30.26
C ILE A 3 41.43 -17.67 -30.05
N LEU A 4 41.01 -16.54 -30.64
CA LEU A 4 41.65 -15.25 -30.42
C LEU A 4 41.28 -14.78 -29.01
N ASN A 5 42.24 -14.86 -28.09
CA ASN A 5 42.11 -14.43 -26.71
C ASN A 5 42.39 -12.93 -26.63
N ASN A 6 41.38 -12.08 -26.83
CA ASN A 6 41.52 -10.62 -26.77
C ASN A 6 41.62 -10.08 -25.32
N PHE A 7 41.63 -10.93 -24.29
CA PHE A 7 41.66 -10.50 -22.90
C PHE A 7 43.00 -10.74 -22.17
N TYR A 8 43.91 -11.54 -22.74
CA TYR A 8 45.26 -11.73 -22.23
C TYR A 8 46.26 -11.66 -23.39
N GLY A 9 47.26 -10.78 -23.30
CA GLY A 9 48.31 -10.59 -24.32
C GLY A 9 49.31 -11.74 -24.43
N GLY A 10 48.85 -12.99 -24.42
CA GLY A 10 49.68 -14.20 -24.42
C GLY A 10 49.04 -15.39 -25.13
N THR A 11 49.87 -16.36 -25.52
CA THR A 11 49.45 -17.63 -26.16
C THR A 11 49.24 -18.68 -25.07
N LEU A 12 48.07 -19.31 -25.02
CA LEU A 12 47.75 -20.34 -24.03
C LEU A 12 48.31 -21.71 -24.46
N ALA A 13 48.83 -22.48 -23.49
CA ALA A 13 49.30 -23.85 -23.65
C ALA A 13 48.16 -24.87 -23.49
N VAL A 14 48.41 -26.13 -23.87
CA VAL A 14 47.40 -27.21 -23.88
C VAL A 14 46.88 -27.57 -22.48
N ASP A 15 47.64 -27.26 -21.44
CA ASP A 15 47.31 -27.57 -20.04
C ASP A 15 46.89 -26.33 -19.23
N ASP A 16 46.71 -25.17 -19.87
CA ASP A 16 46.25 -23.97 -19.19
C ASP A 16 44.78 -24.10 -18.80
N THR A 17 44.48 -23.89 -17.53
CA THR A 17 43.11 -23.88 -17.03
C THR A 17 42.54 -22.47 -17.19
N LEU A 18 41.63 -22.29 -18.16
CA LEU A 18 40.89 -21.04 -18.34
C LEU A 18 39.78 -20.94 -17.29
N GLU A 19 39.97 -20.11 -16.28
CA GLU A 19 38.88 -19.68 -15.40
C GLU A 19 38.10 -18.56 -16.09
N ILE A 20 36.91 -18.88 -16.62
CA ILE A 20 36.04 -17.90 -17.26
C ILE A 20 35.38 -17.07 -16.14
N LEU A 21 36.02 -15.97 -15.77
CA LEU A 21 35.60 -15.14 -14.65
C LEU A 21 34.31 -14.33 -14.94
N LYS A 22 33.97 -14.06 -16.20
CA LYS A 22 32.74 -13.34 -16.60
C LYS A 22 32.25 -13.79 -17.99
N VAL A 23 30.99 -14.22 -18.10
CA VAL A 23 30.26 -14.33 -19.37
C VAL A 23 29.12 -13.31 -19.34
N LYS A 24 29.25 -12.24 -20.12
CA LYS A 24 28.14 -11.29 -20.33
C LYS A 24 27.26 -11.89 -21.43
N ALA A 25 26.11 -12.46 -21.03
CA ALA A 25 25.04 -13.08 -21.82
C ALA A 25 25.35 -13.41 -23.31
N VAL A 26 25.38 -14.69 -23.67
CA VAL A 26 25.51 -15.12 -25.07
C VAL A 26 24.16 -15.57 -25.61
N SER A 27 23.58 -14.80 -26.53
CA SER A 27 22.44 -15.25 -27.36
C SER A 27 22.94 -16.25 -28.40
N LEU A 28 22.37 -17.46 -28.42
CA LEU A 28 22.91 -18.59 -29.17
C LEU A 28 21.88 -19.23 -30.09
N THR A 29 21.42 -18.49 -31.09
CA THR A 29 20.69 -19.08 -32.24
C THR A 29 21.70 -19.42 -33.34
N GLY A 30 21.92 -20.71 -33.62
CA GLY A 30 22.51 -21.17 -34.89
C GLY A 30 24.01 -21.51 -34.95
N GLN A 31 24.75 -21.61 -33.84
CA GLN A 31 26.19 -21.99 -33.90
C GLN A 31 26.44 -23.46 -33.53
N ALA A 32 26.90 -24.23 -34.52
CA ALA A 32 27.17 -25.68 -34.42
C ALA A 32 28.31 -26.07 -33.44
N GLY A 33 29.14 -25.11 -33.02
CA GLY A 33 30.34 -25.36 -32.21
C GLY A 33 30.08 -25.77 -30.76
N LEU A 34 28.90 -25.48 -30.19
CA LEU A 34 28.62 -25.72 -28.77
C LEU A 34 27.98 -27.09 -28.47
N ARG A 35 27.52 -27.85 -29.49
CA ARG A 35 27.10 -29.25 -29.29
C ARG A 35 28.28 -30.10 -28.76
N SER A 36 29.51 -29.79 -29.19
CA SER A 36 30.72 -30.49 -28.73
C SER A 36 31.12 -30.16 -27.28
N LEU A 37 30.64 -29.06 -26.71
CA LEU A 37 30.88 -28.68 -25.32
C LEU A 37 29.80 -29.27 -24.40
N MET A 38 28.59 -29.54 -24.91
CA MET A 38 27.55 -30.32 -24.20
C MET A 38 27.91 -31.82 -24.11
N ASP A 39 28.57 -32.38 -25.13
CA ASP A 39 28.91 -33.81 -25.23
C ASP A 39 29.98 -34.29 -24.23
N LYS A 40 30.65 -33.37 -23.52
CA LYS A 40 31.69 -33.67 -22.51
C LYS A 40 31.25 -33.48 -21.06
N GLY A 41 29.94 -33.35 -20.82
CA GLY A 41 29.33 -33.64 -19.50
C GLY A 41 29.70 -32.72 -18.34
N ARG A 42 30.33 -31.55 -18.58
CA ARG A 42 30.61 -30.57 -17.53
C ARG A 42 30.39 -29.15 -18.03
N LEU A 43 29.13 -28.76 -18.18
CA LEU A 43 28.77 -27.36 -18.08
C LEU A 43 28.71 -27.06 -16.57
N TYR A 44 29.72 -26.39 -16.04
CA TYR A 44 29.60 -25.78 -14.71
C TYR A 44 28.56 -24.68 -14.85
N ALA A 45 27.29 -25.02 -14.64
CA ALA A 45 26.27 -24.05 -14.28
C ALA A 45 26.75 -23.45 -12.95
N LEU A 46 27.52 -22.38 -13.05
CA LEU A 46 27.76 -21.50 -11.92
C LEU A 46 26.38 -21.14 -11.42
N LYS A 47 26.04 -21.68 -10.24
CA LYS A 47 24.99 -21.18 -9.38
C LYS A 47 25.42 -19.77 -8.97
N TYR A 48 25.33 -18.82 -9.89
CA TYR A 48 25.49 -17.41 -9.61
C TYR A 48 24.28 -17.02 -8.74
N PRO A 49 24.43 -16.67 -7.46
CA PRO A 49 23.29 -16.25 -6.67
C PRO A 49 22.97 -14.75 -6.85
N ALA A 50 23.63 -14.06 -7.78
CA ALA A 50 23.37 -12.65 -8.07
C ALA A 50 23.33 -12.44 -9.59
N ILE A 51 22.17 -12.04 -10.10
CA ILE A 51 22.02 -11.59 -11.48
C ILE A 51 22.63 -10.19 -11.55
N LEU A 52 23.89 -10.10 -11.99
CA LEU A 52 24.79 -8.95 -11.81
C LEU A 52 24.28 -7.59 -12.34
N ASP A 53 23.17 -7.53 -13.06
CA ASP A 53 22.58 -6.31 -13.62
C ASP A 53 21.03 -6.33 -13.54
N ALA A 54 20.41 -7.20 -12.73
CA ALA A 54 18.96 -7.16 -12.51
C ALA A 54 18.60 -5.99 -11.58
N GLU A 55 17.46 -5.35 -11.85
CA GLU A 55 16.99 -4.18 -11.09
C GLU A 55 15.51 -4.37 -10.80
N LEU A 56 15.11 -4.12 -9.55
CA LEU A 56 13.72 -4.02 -9.17
C LEU A 56 13.18 -2.65 -9.58
N SER A 57 11.88 -2.58 -9.80
CA SER A 57 11.15 -1.33 -9.93
C SER A 57 9.82 -1.45 -9.20
N ALA A 58 9.40 -0.37 -8.54
CA ALA A 58 8.11 -0.26 -7.87
C ALA A 58 7.38 1.01 -8.33
N THR A 59 6.06 0.95 -8.44
CA THR A 59 5.25 2.13 -8.78
C THR A 59 3.89 2.07 -8.08
N PRO A 60 3.47 3.15 -7.38
CA PRO A 60 4.22 4.37 -7.06
C PRO A 60 5.29 4.18 -5.96
N THR A 61 6.27 5.08 -5.89
CA THR A 61 7.31 5.13 -4.82
C THR A 61 7.04 6.17 -3.74
N THR A 62 5.97 6.94 -3.87
CA THR A 62 5.51 7.89 -2.85
C THR A 62 4.01 7.77 -2.70
N ILE A 63 3.54 7.60 -1.47
CA ILE A 63 2.15 7.33 -1.14
C ILE A 63 1.70 8.29 -0.06
N THR A 64 0.48 8.81 -0.20
CA THR A 64 -0.18 9.59 0.83
C THR A 64 -1.51 8.92 1.19
N LEU A 65 -1.64 8.55 2.46
CA LEU A 65 -2.84 8.02 3.08
C LEU A 65 -3.46 9.11 3.95
N ASN A 66 -4.79 9.17 4.00
CA ASN A 66 -5.52 10.12 4.83
C ASN A 66 -6.46 9.31 5.74
N TYR A 67 -6.20 9.34 7.05
CA TYR A 67 -6.92 8.54 8.06
C TYR A 67 -8.30 9.15 8.37
N TYR A 68 -9.33 8.91 7.57
CA TYR A 68 -10.74 9.34 7.81
C TYR A 68 -11.56 9.23 6.50
N LEU A 69 -10.91 8.88 5.39
CA LEU A 69 -11.61 8.36 4.23
C LEU A 69 -11.83 6.85 4.44
N LYS A 70 -12.88 6.29 3.84
CA LYS A 70 -13.03 4.84 3.70
C LYS A 70 -11.68 4.26 3.30
N LYS A 71 -11.19 3.22 4.01
CA LYS A 71 -9.90 2.58 3.69
C LYS A 71 -9.81 2.36 2.19
N ALA A 72 -8.83 3.00 1.57
CA ALA A 72 -8.56 2.91 0.15
C ALA A 72 -7.10 2.47 0.01
N PRO A 73 -6.83 1.15 0.15
CA PRO A 73 -5.49 0.63 0.03
C PRO A 73 -4.87 1.05 -1.31
N VAL A 74 -3.62 1.53 -1.26
CA VAL A 74 -2.88 1.93 -2.46
C VAL A 74 -2.09 0.73 -2.95
N GLN A 75 -2.37 0.31 -4.18
CA GLN A 75 -1.66 -0.79 -4.79
C GLN A 75 -0.32 -0.30 -5.37
N VAL A 76 0.76 -1.01 -5.03
CA VAL A 76 2.08 -0.83 -5.61
C VAL A 76 2.41 -2.06 -6.45
N PHE A 77 2.80 -1.81 -7.69
CA PHE A 77 3.28 -2.85 -8.60
C PHE A 77 4.79 -2.95 -8.50
N VAL A 78 5.28 -4.17 -8.33
CA VAL A 78 6.71 -4.49 -8.23
C VAL A 78 7.10 -5.40 -9.39
N THR A 79 8.12 -5.02 -10.13
CA THR A 79 8.62 -5.75 -11.31
C THR A 79 10.13 -5.84 -11.29
N GLU A 80 10.68 -6.84 -11.96
CA GLU A 80 12.09 -6.82 -12.37
C GLU A 80 12.17 -6.10 -13.72
N ALA A 81 12.91 -4.99 -13.76
CA ALA A 81 12.86 -4.00 -14.84
C ALA A 81 13.87 -4.27 -15.95
N ALA A 82 14.97 -4.98 -15.67
CA ALA A 82 16.05 -5.16 -16.64
C ALA A 82 15.77 -6.32 -17.62
N TYR A 83 15.12 -7.39 -17.16
CA TYR A 83 14.98 -8.64 -17.91
C TYR A 83 13.56 -9.25 -17.91
N GLY A 84 12.64 -8.72 -17.11
CA GLY A 84 11.28 -9.26 -16.95
C GLY A 84 11.27 -10.62 -16.25
N LEU A 85 12.20 -10.85 -15.31
CA LEU A 85 12.30 -12.10 -14.58
C LEU A 85 11.25 -12.22 -13.47
N ASN A 86 10.92 -13.47 -13.13
CA ASN A 86 10.13 -13.80 -11.96
C ASN A 86 11.06 -14.09 -10.79
N VAL A 87 11.29 -13.09 -9.95
CA VAL A 87 12.13 -13.21 -8.74
C VAL A 87 11.26 -13.05 -7.49
N PRO A 88 11.56 -13.74 -6.38
CA PRO A 88 10.91 -13.46 -5.10
C PRO A 88 11.31 -12.07 -4.60
N PHE A 89 10.39 -11.36 -3.98
CA PHE A 89 10.70 -10.14 -3.24
C PHE A 89 10.02 -10.17 -1.87
N GLU A 90 10.62 -9.45 -0.94
CA GLU A 90 10.16 -9.25 0.43
C GLU A 90 10.12 -7.76 0.74
N TYR A 91 9.48 -7.39 1.84
CA TYR A 91 9.46 -6.02 2.31
C TYR A 91 9.68 -5.92 3.82
N ALA A 92 10.24 -4.79 4.23
CA ALA A 92 10.31 -4.35 5.61
C ALA A 92 9.52 -3.05 5.78
N ILE A 93 8.79 -2.95 6.90
CA ILE A 93 8.02 -1.77 7.27
C ILE A 93 8.77 -1.03 8.38
N ASP A 94 8.93 0.28 8.24
CA ASP A 94 9.36 1.17 9.32
C ASP A 94 8.40 2.36 9.40
N ASP A 95 7.66 2.46 10.50
CA ASP A 95 6.71 3.54 10.77
C ASP A 95 7.07 4.31 12.05
N GLY A 96 8.34 4.25 12.44
CA GLY A 96 8.83 4.81 13.71
C GLY A 96 8.44 3.99 14.93
N GLY A 97 7.93 2.77 14.75
CA GLY A 97 7.50 1.87 15.82
C GLY A 97 6.09 2.17 16.35
N LEU A 98 5.28 2.90 15.58
CA LEU A 98 3.92 3.28 15.95
C LEU A 98 2.89 2.20 15.60
N GLY A 99 3.20 1.30 14.64
CA GLY A 99 2.32 0.21 14.22
C GLY A 99 1.13 0.65 13.36
N TRP A 100 1.16 1.84 12.75
CA TRP A 100 0.06 2.33 11.92
C TRP A 100 0.16 1.86 10.46
N LEU A 101 1.34 1.45 9.97
CA LEU A 101 1.55 1.12 8.57
C LEU A 101 1.34 -0.39 8.31
N GLU A 102 0.44 -0.72 7.39
CA GLU A 102 0.14 -2.10 6.99
C GLU A 102 0.45 -2.34 5.52
N VAL A 103 1.04 -3.50 5.22
CA VAL A 103 1.32 -3.94 3.84
C VAL A 103 0.86 -5.39 3.68
N THR A 104 0.19 -5.69 2.57
CA THR A 104 -0.28 -7.05 2.25
C THR A 104 -0.17 -7.36 0.76
N PRO A 105 0.10 -8.62 0.34
CA PRO A 105 0.54 -9.78 1.14
C PRO A 105 2.07 -9.82 1.34
N LEU A 106 2.55 -10.59 2.34
CA LEU A 106 3.94 -10.60 2.83
C LEU A 106 5.02 -11.08 1.85
N LEU A 107 4.71 -12.08 1.04
CA LEU A 107 5.68 -12.70 0.13
C LEU A 107 5.08 -12.88 -1.26
N LEU A 108 5.82 -12.46 -2.26
CA LEU A 108 5.39 -12.40 -3.64
C LEU A 108 6.56 -12.66 -4.59
N THR A 109 6.24 -12.89 -5.85
CA THR A 109 7.20 -12.93 -6.96
C THR A 109 6.91 -11.77 -7.91
N THR A 110 7.94 -11.20 -8.53
CA THR A 110 7.76 -10.28 -9.65
C THR A 110 7.22 -11.04 -10.87
N PRO A 111 6.42 -10.38 -11.74
CA PRO A 111 5.66 -9.17 -11.44
C PRO A 111 4.59 -9.47 -10.36
N GLY A 112 4.49 -8.61 -9.35
CA GLY A 112 3.58 -8.77 -8.22
C GLY A 112 3.04 -7.44 -7.72
N SER A 113 2.02 -7.50 -6.87
CA SER A 113 1.37 -6.30 -6.31
C SER A 113 1.21 -6.43 -4.80
N ILE A 114 1.62 -5.39 -4.09
CA ILE A 114 1.32 -5.19 -2.66
C ILE A 114 0.28 -4.08 -2.50
N ASN A 115 -0.52 -4.15 -1.46
CA ASN A 115 -1.42 -3.10 -1.02
C ASN A 115 -0.83 -2.47 0.23
N ILE A 116 -0.66 -1.16 0.20
CA ILE A 116 -0.20 -0.33 1.33
C ILE A 116 -1.41 0.41 1.89
N ASP A 117 -1.60 0.29 3.19
CA ASP A 117 -2.75 0.84 3.93
C ASP A 117 -2.32 1.20 5.36
N TYR A 118 -3.25 1.68 6.18
CA TYR A 118 -3.04 1.92 7.60
C TYR A 118 -3.85 0.97 8.49
N ASP A 119 -3.35 0.65 9.68
CA ASP A 119 -4.13 0.01 10.74
C ASP A 119 -5.11 1.04 11.31
N ALA A 120 -6.41 0.80 11.14
CA ALA A 120 -7.45 1.74 11.56
C ALA A 120 -7.58 1.88 13.08
N ALA A 121 -7.30 0.81 13.85
CA ALA A 121 -7.36 0.84 15.30
C ALA A 121 -6.20 1.65 15.89
N VAL A 122 -5.00 1.51 15.29
CA VAL A 122 -3.83 2.30 15.70
C VAL A 122 -3.97 3.74 15.24
N ALA A 123 -4.29 3.97 13.97
CA ALA A 123 -4.39 5.32 13.40
C ALA A 123 -5.48 6.16 14.10
N GLY A 124 -6.57 5.53 14.59
CA GLY A 124 -7.58 6.22 15.40
C GLY A 124 -7.16 6.64 16.79
N GLY A 125 -6.07 6.09 17.33
CA GLY A 125 -5.46 6.52 18.58
C GLY A 125 -4.35 7.57 18.41
N LEU A 126 -3.96 7.88 17.16
CA LEU A 126 -2.93 8.87 16.88
C LEU A 126 -3.50 10.29 17.03
N ALA A 127 -2.67 11.20 17.53
CA ALA A 127 -3.00 12.61 17.57
C ALA A 127 -3.05 13.19 16.14
N GLU A 128 -3.76 14.31 15.98
CA GLU A 128 -3.69 15.05 14.71
C GLU A 128 -2.25 15.43 14.37
N GLY A 129 -1.87 15.13 13.13
CA GLY A 129 -0.52 15.34 12.63
C GLY A 129 -0.23 14.54 11.37
N THR A 130 0.98 14.73 10.88
CA THR A 130 1.54 13.97 9.76
C THR A 130 2.52 12.94 10.29
N TYR A 131 2.32 11.70 9.90
CA TYR A 131 3.17 10.56 10.23
C TYR A 131 3.86 10.07 8.97
N THR A 132 5.13 9.70 9.09
CA THR A 132 5.95 9.21 7.98
C THR A 132 6.40 7.80 8.26
N GLY A 133 6.32 6.94 7.25
CA GLY A 133 6.82 5.58 7.28
C GLY A 133 7.44 5.23 5.95
N THR A 134 8.17 4.14 5.92
CA THR A 134 8.82 3.61 4.73
C THR A 134 8.49 2.14 4.55
N VAL A 135 8.33 1.74 3.29
CA VAL A 135 8.31 0.33 2.90
C VAL A 135 9.55 0.08 2.06
N THR A 136 10.46 -0.73 2.59
CA THR A 136 11.71 -1.10 1.92
C THR A 136 11.50 -2.44 1.24
N ILE A 137 11.67 -2.50 -0.09
CA ILE A 137 11.54 -3.72 -0.89
C ILE A 137 12.93 -4.23 -1.25
N THR A 138 13.15 -5.52 -1.02
CA THR A 138 14.40 -6.23 -1.35
C THR A 138 14.10 -7.56 -2.04
N SER A 139 15.09 -8.13 -2.72
CA SER A 139 15.02 -9.49 -3.26
C SER A 139 16.29 -10.26 -2.92
N PRO A 140 16.18 -11.50 -2.41
CA PRO A 140 17.35 -12.34 -2.17
C PRO A 140 18.06 -12.79 -3.46
N GLU A 141 17.42 -12.62 -4.63
CA GLU A 141 17.98 -13.00 -5.95
C GLU A 141 18.57 -11.80 -6.73
N ILE A 142 18.22 -10.58 -6.33
CA ILE A 142 18.66 -9.31 -6.94
C ILE A 142 19.50 -8.52 -5.92
N GLY A 143 20.71 -9.01 -5.65
CA GLY A 143 21.82 -8.26 -5.05
C GLY A 143 21.48 -7.27 -3.91
N GLU A 144 22.20 -6.16 -3.88
CA GLU A 144 22.01 -5.04 -2.92
C GLU A 144 21.01 -3.99 -3.47
N ASP A 145 20.12 -4.39 -4.39
CA ASP A 145 19.13 -3.47 -4.93
C ASP A 145 18.01 -3.26 -3.91
N VAL A 146 17.72 -1.99 -3.63
CA VAL A 146 16.81 -1.59 -2.56
C VAL A 146 15.90 -0.49 -3.08
N ILE A 147 14.60 -0.74 -3.02
CA ILE A 147 13.59 0.29 -3.29
C ILE A 147 13.01 0.75 -1.98
N VAL A 148 12.97 2.06 -1.79
CA VAL A 148 12.29 2.70 -0.66
C VAL A 148 11.04 3.37 -1.19
N ILE A 149 9.90 3.04 -0.58
CA ILE A 149 8.62 3.69 -0.83
C ILE A 149 8.32 4.58 0.37
N ASP A 150 8.22 5.88 0.13
CA ASP A 150 7.87 6.85 1.16
C ASP A 150 6.35 6.87 1.36
N VAL A 151 5.90 6.63 2.59
CA VAL A 151 4.49 6.63 2.96
C VAL A 151 4.23 7.76 3.95
N THR A 152 3.28 8.63 3.63
CA THR A 152 2.81 9.70 4.51
C THR A 152 1.38 9.40 4.94
N LEU A 153 1.11 9.37 6.24
CA LEU A 153 -0.23 9.31 6.80
C LEU A 153 -0.60 10.67 7.39
N ASN A 154 -1.66 11.28 6.89
CA ASN A 154 -2.24 12.47 7.48
C ASN A 154 -3.41 12.09 8.39
N VAL A 155 -3.26 12.39 9.68
CA VAL A 155 -4.31 12.30 10.69
C VAL A 155 -4.78 13.73 10.94
N THR A 156 -6.04 14.03 10.66
CA THR A 156 -6.61 15.36 10.93
C THR A 156 -7.85 15.21 11.79
N THR A 157 -8.10 16.18 12.68
CA THR A 157 -9.41 16.26 13.33
C THR A 157 -10.41 16.72 12.28
N GLN A 158 -11.40 15.88 11.97
CA GLN A 158 -12.51 16.32 11.12
C GLN A 158 -13.70 16.61 12.03
N THR A 159 -14.26 17.79 11.89
CA THR A 159 -15.57 18.09 12.43
C THR A 159 -16.62 17.63 11.43
N CYS A 160 -17.82 17.28 11.89
CA CYS A 160 -18.95 17.21 10.95
C CYS A 160 -19.06 18.57 10.29
N GLN A 161 -18.86 18.66 8.98
CA GLN A 161 -18.82 19.94 8.25
C GLN A 161 -20.22 20.58 8.11
N GLY A 162 -20.99 20.61 9.20
CA GLY A 162 -22.34 21.14 9.27
C GLY A 162 -23.43 20.23 8.69
N LEU A 163 -23.09 19.01 8.26
CA LEU A 163 -24.06 18.04 7.71
C LEU A 163 -24.26 16.88 8.69
N CYS A 164 -25.04 17.12 9.73
CA CYS A 164 -25.54 16.05 10.59
C CYS A 164 -26.34 15.07 9.73
N GLY A 165 -26.21 13.77 9.98
CA GLY A 165 -26.88 12.74 9.19
C GLY A 165 -26.23 12.37 7.86
N ASP A 166 -25.11 13.00 7.47
CA ASP A 166 -24.22 12.51 6.40
C ASP A 166 -23.24 11.50 7.01
N ALA A 167 -23.76 10.31 7.32
CA ALA A 167 -23.03 9.30 8.06
C ALA A 167 -21.95 8.61 7.23
N ASN A 168 -22.06 8.63 5.90
CA ASN A 168 -21.08 8.03 5.00
C ASN A 168 -20.06 9.04 4.42
N ASN A 169 -20.20 10.34 4.75
CA ASN A 169 -19.37 11.45 4.29
C ASN A 169 -19.32 11.56 2.75
N ASP A 170 -20.45 11.34 2.08
CA ASP A 170 -20.58 11.49 0.63
C ASP A 170 -21.01 12.92 0.20
N GLY A 171 -21.25 13.80 1.18
CA GLY A 171 -21.65 15.18 1.00
C GLY A 171 -23.16 15.36 0.80
N SER A 172 -23.97 14.32 0.98
CA SER A 172 -25.43 14.37 0.77
C SER A 172 -26.19 13.50 1.76
N VAL A 173 -26.94 14.12 2.67
CA VAL A 173 -27.84 13.42 3.59
C VAL A 173 -28.98 12.72 2.84
N ASN A 174 -28.92 11.39 2.74
CA ASN A 174 -29.88 10.59 1.99
C ASN A 174 -30.07 9.17 2.58
N VAL A 175 -30.75 8.28 1.85
CA VAL A 175 -31.05 6.91 2.32
C VAL A 175 -29.78 6.10 2.58
N SER A 176 -28.69 6.35 1.85
CA SER A 176 -27.41 5.65 2.06
C SER A 176 -26.86 5.90 3.47
N ASP A 177 -27.08 7.07 4.05
CA ASP A 177 -26.64 7.40 5.41
C ASP A 177 -27.43 6.64 6.46
N ALA A 178 -28.74 6.56 6.29
CA ALA A 178 -29.59 5.74 7.17
C ALA A 178 -29.14 4.27 7.15
N VAL A 179 -28.83 3.73 5.97
CA VAL A 179 -28.30 2.36 5.82
C VAL A 179 -26.93 2.23 6.48
N TYR A 180 -26.07 3.26 6.37
CA TYR A 180 -24.76 3.27 7.00
C TYR A 180 -24.87 3.20 8.53
N ILE A 181 -25.73 4.04 9.14
CA ILE A 181 -26.00 4.03 10.58
C ILE A 181 -26.57 2.68 11.03
N ILE A 182 -27.49 2.08 10.28
CA ILE A 182 -28.04 0.75 10.60
C ILE A 182 -26.94 -0.31 10.60
N ASN A 183 -26.04 -0.30 9.61
CA ASN A 183 -24.92 -1.24 9.56
C ASN A 183 -23.96 -1.05 10.74
N PHE A 184 -23.66 0.19 11.11
CA PHE A 184 -22.87 0.50 12.29
C PHE A 184 -23.51 -0.08 13.57
N VAL A 185 -24.80 0.20 13.80
CA VAL A 185 -25.50 -0.14 15.05
C VAL A 185 -25.79 -1.65 15.17
N PHE A 186 -26.17 -2.33 14.08
CA PHE A 186 -26.66 -3.71 14.14
C PHE A 186 -25.69 -4.77 13.61
N VAL A 187 -24.83 -4.41 12.65
CA VAL A 187 -23.95 -5.36 11.95
C VAL A 187 -22.50 -5.23 12.40
N GLY A 188 -22.17 -4.18 13.16
CA GLY A 188 -20.77 -3.85 13.52
C GLY A 188 -20.00 -3.30 12.32
N GLY A 189 -20.68 -2.59 11.43
CA GLY A 189 -20.06 -1.84 10.34
C GLY A 189 -19.17 -0.70 10.85
N GLY A 190 -18.49 0.00 9.93
CA GLY A 190 -17.69 1.18 10.29
C GLY A 190 -18.53 2.26 10.97
N ALA A 191 -17.95 2.96 11.94
CA ALA A 191 -18.59 4.11 12.57
C ALA A 191 -18.86 5.22 11.53
N PRO A 192 -19.91 6.06 11.71
CA PRO A 192 -20.15 7.21 10.86
C PRO A 192 -18.89 8.03 10.65
N GLN A 193 -18.75 8.54 9.43
CA GLN A 193 -17.61 9.32 9.00
C GLN A 193 -18.00 10.78 8.85
N PRO A 194 -17.05 11.71 9.03
CA PRO A 194 -15.67 11.47 9.46
C PRO A 194 -15.47 11.26 10.96
N VAL A 195 -16.46 11.63 11.77
CA VAL A 195 -16.52 11.32 13.20
C VAL A 195 -17.86 10.67 13.48
N GLN A 196 -17.90 9.84 14.53
CA GLN A 196 -19.14 9.14 14.90
C GLN A 196 -20.30 10.13 15.06
N ALA A 197 -20.05 11.32 15.61
CA ALA A 197 -21.06 12.38 15.75
C ALA A 197 -21.78 12.78 14.46
N CYS A 198 -21.24 12.50 13.27
CA CYS A 198 -21.91 12.84 12.02
C CYS A 198 -23.10 11.93 11.72
N GLY A 199 -23.16 10.77 12.38
CA GLY A 199 -24.34 9.92 12.39
C GLY A 199 -25.41 10.34 13.40
N ASP A 200 -25.19 11.36 14.23
CA ASP A 200 -26.18 11.87 15.18
C ASP A 200 -27.09 12.87 14.45
N ALA A 201 -28.09 12.33 13.76
CA ALA A 201 -28.98 13.10 12.90
C ALA A 201 -30.07 13.82 13.70
N ASN A 202 -30.39 13.36 14.91
CA ASN A 202 -31.41 13.96 15.77
C ASN A 202 -30.83 14.84 16.89
N SER A 203 -29.50 14.95 16.98
CA SER A 203 -28.74 15.75 17.95
C SER A 203 -29.03 15.37 19.40
N ASP A 204 -29.19 14.07 19.67
CA ASP A 204 -29.41 13.53 21.03
C ASP A 204 -28.12 13.05 21.73
N ALA A 205 -26.97 13.32 21.11
CA ALA A 205 -25.62 12.93 21.54
C ALA A 205 -25.34 11.42 21.47
N SER A 206 -26.17 10.62 20.79
CA SER A 206 -26.00 9.18 20.69
C SER A 206 -26.35 8.63 19.32
N VAL A 207 -25.33 8.20 18.56
CA VAL A 207 -25.61 7.51 17.28
C VAL A 207 -26.23 6.14 17.50
N ASN A 208 -27.50 6.03 17.13
CA ASN A 208 -28.27 4.81 17.24
C ASN A 208 -29.35 4.68 16.14
N VAL A 209 -30.31 3.77 16.32
CA VAL A 209 -31.37 3.54 15.34
C VAL A 209 -32.31 4.75 15.18
N SER A 210 -32.46 5.60 16.20
CA SER A 210 -33.26 6.82 16.11
C SER A 210 -32.74 7.78 15.05
N ASP A 211 -31.42 7.86 14.85
CA ASP A 211 -30.80 8.70 13.82
C ASP A 211 -31.10 8.20 12.41
N ALA A 212 -31.00 6.88 12.19
CA ALA A 212 -31.35 6.30 10.91
C ALA A 212 -32.83 6.57 10.57
N VAL A 213 -33.73 6.46 11.55
CA VAL A 213 -35.15 6.80 11.38
C VAL A 213 -35.33 8.29 11.11
N TYR A 214 -34.55 9.15 11.75
CA TYR A 214 -34.58 10.60 11.53
C TYR A 214 -34.20 10.95 10.09
N VAL A 215 -33.11 10.40 9.57
CA VAL A 215 -32.68 10.55 8.17
C VAL A 215 -33.76 10.06 7.20
N ILE A 216 -34.37 8.90 7.45
CA ILE A 216 -35.46 8.37 6.62
C ILE A 216 -36.67 9.32 6.61
N ASN A 217 -37.06 9.85 7.77
CA ASN A 217 -38.17 10.80 7.88
C ASN A 217 -37.89 12.12 7.16
N PHE A 218 -36.66 12.62 7.25
CA PHE A 218 -36.22 13.79 6.49
C PHE A 218 -36.36 13.56 4.98
N VAL A 219 -35.80 12.44 4.48
CA VAL A 219 -35.73 12.14 3.04
C VAL A 219 -37.11 11.88 2.42
N PHE A 220 -38.00 11.16 3.12
CA PHE A 220 -39.28 10.71 2.54
C PHE A 220 -40.51 11.52 2.96
N VAL A 221 -40.50 12.08 4.17
CA VAL A 221 -41.68 12.71 4.78
C VAL A 221 -41.55 14.24 4.78
N GLY A 222 -40.36 14.78 4.50
CA GLY A 222 -40.07 16.20 4.63
C GLY A 222 -39.99 16.63 6.10
N GLY A 223 -39.43 15.76 6.94
CA GLY A 223 -39.12 16.08 8.34
C GLY A 223 -38.14 17.25 8.48
N GLY A 224 -37.84 17.63 9.73
CA GLY A 224 -36.80 18.62 10.00
C GLY A 224 -35.49 18.21 9.32
N SER A 225 -34.85 19.15 8.63
CA SER A 225 -33.53 18.90 8.07
C SER A 225 -32.58 18.53 9.21
N PRO A 226 -31.73 17.51 9.04
CA PRO A 226 -30.55 17.30 9.86
C PRO A 226 -29.61 18.51 9.73
N THR A 227 -29.96 19.60 10.38
CA THR A 227 -29.21 20.85 10.38
C THR A 227 -29.02 21.23 11.83
N ASP A 228 -27.79 21.03 12.31
CA ASP A 228 -26.95 22.00 13.04
C ASP A 228 -26.01 21.28 14.01
N CYS A 229 -25.00 20.59 13.48
CA CYS A 229 -23.74 20.30 14.19
C CYS A 229 -22.66 21.30 13.77
N SER A 230 -23.05 22.55 13.50
CA SER A 230 -22.07 23.60 13.27
C SER A 230 -21.26 23.80 14.56
N PRO A 231 -19.92 23.89 14.50
CA PRO A 231 -19.17 24.47 15.59
C PRO A 231 -19.59 25.95 15.69
N GLY A 232 -20.56 26.27 16.55
CA GLY A 232 -20.95 27.66 16.78
C GLY A 232 -22.39 28.00 17.17
N SER A 233 -23.27 27.08 17.59
CA SER A 233 -24.56 27.47 18.19
C SER A 233 -24.54 27.25 19.70
N TRP A 234 -24.36 28.36 20.41
CA TRP A 234 -23.96 28.46 21.81
C TRP A 234 -25.14 28.28 22.76
N ASP A 235 -25.08 27.31 23.66
CA ASP A 235 -25.73 27.47 24.97
C ASP A 235 -24.79 28.21 25.95
N SER A 236 -25.36 28.75 27.02
CA SER A 236 -24.66 29.62 27.99
C SER A 236 -23.54 28.93 28.79
N ASN A 237 -23.24 27.65 28.53
CA ASN A 237 -22.23 26.88 29.25
C ASN A 237 -21.07 26.41 28.37
N GLY A 238 -21.05 26.72 27.07
CA GLY A 238 -19.86 26.56 26.22
C GLY A 238 -19.41 25.11 26.01
N GLY A 239 -20.34 24.16 25.97
CA GLY A 239 -20.08 22.78 25.57
C GLY A 239 -20.41 22.55 24.10
N ASP A 240 -19.52 21.87 23.39
CA ASP A 240 -19.74 21.37 22.01
C ASP A 240 -20.94 20.40 22.01
N CYS A 241 -21.77 20.40 20.95
CA CYS A 241 -22.88 19.43 20.83
C CYS A 241 -22.39 17.99 20.63
N CYS A 242 -21.07 17.78 20.60
CA CYS A 242 -20.45 16.48 20.50
C CYS A 242 -19.27 16.40 21.50
N PRO A 243 -19.50 16.15 22.80
CA PRO A 243 -18.42 15.95 23.75
C PRO A 243 -17.96 14.48 23.68
N PHE A 244 -17.25 14.11 22.60
CA PHE A 244 -16.47 12.86 22.55
C PHE A 244 -15.16 13.07 21.80
#